data_AF-A0A1D1W4D7-F1
#
_entry.id   AF-A0A1D1W4D7-F1
#
_cell.length_a   1.000
_cell.length_b   1.000
_cell.length_c   1.000
_cell.angle_alpha   90.00
_cell.angle_beta   90.00
_cell.angle_gamma   90.00
#
_symmetry.space_group_name_H-M   'P 1'
#
loop_
_entity.id
_entity.type
_entity.pdbx_description
1 polymer ?
#
loop_
_entity_poly.entity_id
_entity_poly.type
_entity_poly.pdbx_seq_one_letter_code
_entity_poly.pdbx_strand_id
1 'polypeptide(L)'
;MKRRVELKLNGDDISGAVRVPASEDVIAPMSTETLEELRKKHPPEHQDAHFPSKECFGPPSPPVITEELMSAVSSIPCDSAGGPDGLRPRHLKDLLVGLRDPMSLQLAQALADLVGLMLDGKVPEDVCPALYGASLIALLKKTGGIRPIAVGNTRKIVSKRVMEATGKLIRPQQLGYGTRGGAEAAVHSTRAFLSGQTGCQTLLKLDFRNAFNSVHRDRLLEEAQKFLPEIYPFIFQMYRSPKNLIYGEHVIPSARGVQQGDPLGPLLFCLLTRNLSKSLQSPFNVWYLDDATLGGDFELVLLPNKLHARK
;
A
#
# COMPACT_ATOMS: atom_id res chain seq x y z
N MET A 1 28.79 4.73 -7.01
CA MET A 1 28.13 5.49 -5.91
C MET A 1 28.09 6.99 -6.19
N LYS A 2 29.23 7.68 -6.37
CA LYS A 2 29.33 9.14 -6.65
C LYS A 2 28.36 9.66 -7.73
N ARG A 3 28.33 9.04 -8.92
CA ARG A 3 27.39 9.40 -10.00
C ARG A 3 25.91 9.32 -9.61
N ARG A 4 25.51 8.35 -8.76
CA ARG A 4 24.12 8.22 -8.27
C ARG A 4 23.77 9.33 -7.29
N VAL A 5 24.71 9.76 -6.46
CA VAL A 5 24.55 10.89 -5.53
C VAL A 5 24.43 12.20 -6.31
N GLU A 6 25.31 12.43 -7.28
CA GLU A 6 25.25 13.60 -8.17
C GLU A 6 23.93 13.68 -8.93
N LEU A 7 23.41 12.56 -9.44
CA LEU A 7 22.09 12.52 -10.10
C LEU A 7 20.94 12.88 -9.15
N LYS A 8 21.05 12.55 -7.86
CA LYS A 8 20.04 12.92 -6.85
C LYS A 8 20.12 14.41 -6.50
N LEU A 9 21.34 14.94 -6.32
CA LEU A 9 21.57 16.36 -6.04
C LEU A 9 21.11 17.24 -7.21
N ASN A 10 21.46 16.88 -8.45
CA ASN A 10 21.00 17.59 -9.66
C ASN A 10 19.47 17.51 -9.86
N GLY A 11 18.80 16.65 -9.11
CA GLY A 11 17.35 16.52 -9.08
C GLY A 11 16.68 17.17 -7.87
N ASP A 12 17.40 18.01 -7.12
CA ASP A 12 16.97 18.64 -5.86
C ASP A 12 16.51 17.64 -4.78
N ASP A 13 16.95 16.38 -4.87
CA ASP A 13 16.64 15.33 -3.91
C ASP A 13 17.82 15.14 -2.94
N ILE A 14 18.00 16.13 -2.07
CA ILE A 14 19.06 16.12 -1.05
C ILE A 14 18.87 14.91 -0.12
N SER A 15 17.63 14.61 0.25
CA SER A 15 17.31 13.47 1.13
C SER A 15 17.71 12.13 0.50
N GLY A 16 17.43 11.93 -0.79
CA GLY A 16 17.84 10.75 -1.52
C GLY A 16 19.33 10.72 -1.81
N ALA A 17 19.98 11.86 -2.02
CA ALA A 17 21.43 11.96 -2.16
C ALA A 17 22.17 11.47 -0.89
N VAL A 18 21.63 11.79 0.29
CA VAL A 18 22.13 11.29 1.59
C VAL A 18 21.77 9.81 1.80
N ARG A 19 20.58 9.38 1.35
CA ARG A 19 20.13 7.98 1.48
C ARG A 19 20.90 7.03 0.57
N VAL A 20 21.30 7.43 -0.63
CA VAL A 20 22.03 6.58 -1.61
C VAL A 20 23.30 5.93 -1.02
N PRO A 21 24.20 6.65 -0.32
CA PRO A 21 25.37 6.03 0.30
C PRO A 21 25.05 5.20 1.54
N ALA A 22 23.93 5.47 2.22
CA ALA A 22 23.48 4.74 3.42
C ALA A 22 22.54 3.55 3.09
N SER A 23 22.09 3.42 1.85
CA SER A 23 21.16 2.37 1.43
C SER A 23 21.93 1.11 1.05
N GLU A 24 21.57 0.02 1.71
CA GLU A 24 22.02 -1.33 1.38
C GLU A 24 21.03 -2.05 0.44
N ASP A 25 20.01 -1.34 -0.07
CA ASP A 25 19.01 -1.92 -0.96
C ASP A 25 19.62 -2.15 -2.35
N VAL A 26 19.59 -3.41 -2.78
CA VAL A 26 20.14 -3.84 -4.07
C VAL A 26 19.00 -4.41 -4.92
N ILE A 27 18.93 -4.00 -6.19
CA ILE A 27 18.00 -4.59 -7.15
C ILE A 27 18.52 -5.99 -7.52
N ALA A 28 17.66 -7.00 -7.41
CA ALA A 28 17.98 -8.36 -7.80
C ALA A 28 18.22 -8.43 -9.33
N PRO A 29 19.18 -9.26 -9.79
CA PRO A 29 19.49 -9.37 -11.21
C PRO A 29 18.30 -9.89 -12.01
N MET A 30 18.10 -9.36 -13.21
CA MET A 30 17.08 -9.85 -14.15
C MET A 30 17.48 -11.25 -14.63
N SER A 31 16.96 -12.28 -13.97
CA SER A 31 17.31 -13.68 -14.15
C SER A 31 16.06 -14.55 -14.07
N THR A 32 16.11 -15.75 -14.65
CA THR A 32 15.02 -16.72 -14.56
C THR A 32 14.68 -17.06 -13.11
N GLU A 33 15.69 -17.20 -12.25
CA GLU A 33 15.51 -17.45 -10.81
C GLU A 33 14.73 -16.31 -10.12
N THR A 34 15.09 -15.06 -10.41
CA THR A 34 14.38 -13.91 -9.83
C THR A 34 12.94 -13.83 -10.36
N LEU A 35 12.73 -14.11 -11.64
CA LEU A 35 11.39 -14.16 -12.24
C LEU A 35 10.52 -15.24 -11.58
N GLU A 36 11.06 -16.43 -11.35
CA GLU A 36 10.36 -17.52 -10.67
C GLU A 36 10.01 -17.17 -9.23
N GLU A 37 10.94 -16.58 -8.47
CA GLU A 37 10.67 -16.10 -7.12
C GLU A 37 9.62 -14.99 -7.09
N LEU A 38 9.59 -14.11 -8.10
CA LEU A 38 8.52 -13.11 -8.24
C LEU A 38 7.17 -13.79 -8.52
N ARG A 39 7.12 -14.78 -9.41
CA ARG A 39 5.89 -15.55 -9.69
C ARG A 39 5.37 -16.26 -8.44
N LYS A 40 6.25 -16.93 -7.66
CA LYS A 40 5.89 -17.57 -6.39
C LYS A 40 5.30 -16.60 -5.37
N LYS A 41 5.74 -15.33 -5.38
CA LYS A 41 5.22 -14.29 -4.49
C LYS A 41 3.88 -13.69 -4.94
N HIS A 42 3.46 -13.91 -6.18
CA HIS A 42 2.18 -13.45 -6.72
C HIS A 42 1.30 -14.66 -7.08
N PRO A 43 0.70 -15.32 -6.07
CA PRO A 43 -0.16 -16.46 -6.31
C PRO A 43 -1.41 -16.06 -7.13
N PRO A 44 -2.03 -17.02 -7.83
CA PRO A 44 -3.32 -16.80 -8.45
C PRO A 44 -4.40 -16.50 -7.40
N GLU A 45 -5.55 -16.01 -7.86
CA GLU A 45 -6.71 -15.84 -7.00
C GLU A 45 -7.19 -17.21 -6.47
N HIS A 46 -7.82 -17.19 -5.29
CA HIS A 46 -8.40 -18.38 -4.69
C HIS A 46 -9.60 -18.90 -5.51
N GLN A 47 -9.73 -20.22 -5.65
CA GLN A 47 -10.80 -20.83 -6.45
C GLN A 47 -12.20 -20.52 -5.89
N ASP A 48 -12.33 -20.51 -4.56
CA ASP A 48 -13.60 -20.22 -3.86
C ASP A 48 -13.83 -18.72 -3.58
N ALA A 49 -13.20 -17.82 -4.34
CA ALA A 49 -13.36 -16.38 -4.12
C ALA A 49 -14.77 -15.90 -4.50
N HIS A 50 -15.46 -15.24 -3.56
CA HIS A 50 -16.82 -14.73 -3.76
C HIS A 50 -16.84 -13.22 -3.75
N PHE A 51 -16.67 -12.61 -4.92
CA PHE A 51 -16.61 -11.16 -5.04
C PHE A 51 -17.97 -10.49 -4.88
N PRO A 52 -18.03 -9.33 -4.19
CA PRO A 52 -19.23 -8.50 -4.14
C PRO A 52 -19.66 -8.01 -5.54
N SER A 53 -20.95 -7.71 -5.73
CA SER A 53 -21.49 -7.19 -7.01
C SER A 53 -21.23 -5.68 -7.17
N LYS A 54 -21.30 -5.20 -8.41
CA LYS A 54 -21.18 -3.76 -8.74
C LYS A 54 -22.38 -2.93 -8.26
N GLU A 55 -23.50 -3.57 -8.00
CA GLU A 55 -24.77 -2.91 -7.61
C GLU A 55 -24.68 -2.29 -6.21
N CYS A 56 -23.65 -2.63 -5.45
CA CYS A 56 -23.45 -2.17 -4.08
C CYS A 56 -22.47 -1.01 -3.96
N PHE A 57 -22.35 -0.16 -4.99
CA PHE A 57 -21.55 1.06 -4.93
C PHE A 57 -22.23 2.11 -4.06
N GLY A 58 -21.45 2.74 -3.18
CA GLY A 58 -21.91 3.81 -2.29
C GLY A 58 -22.22 5.11 -3.04
N PRO A 59 -22.50 6.20 -2.32
CA PRO A 59 -22.66 7.51 -2.95
C PRO A 59 -21.39 7.92 -3.71
N PRO A 60 -21.52 8.68 -4.82
CA PRO A 60 -20.37 9.11 -5.60
C PRO A 60 -19.43 9.97 -4.75
N SER A 61 -18.13 9.89 -5.04
CA SER A 61 -17.13 10.73 -4.39
C SER A 61 -17.35 12.20 -4.80
N PRO A 62 -17.08 13.17 -3.92
CA PRO A 62 -17.09 14.58 -4.31
C PRO A 62 -16.16 14.83 -5.52
N PRO A 63 -16.52 15.74 -6.44
CA PRO A 63 -15.68 16.06 -7.60
C PRO A 63 -14.24 16.40 -7.20
N VAL A 64 -13.30 16.08 -8.08
CA VAL A 64 -11.89 16.46 -7.91
C VAL A 64 -11.73 17.87 -8.43
N ILE A 65 -11.30 18.78 -7.55
CA ILE A 65 -10.97 20.16 -7.93
C ILE A 65 -9.47 20.27 -8.23
N THR A 66 -9.13 21.20 -9.10
CA THR A 66 -7.76 21.43 -9.58
C THR A 66 -6.80 21.75 -8.45
N GLU A 67 -7.21 22.54 -7.45
CA GLU A 67 -6.36 22.94 -6.32
C GLU A 67 -5.93 21.73 -5.49
N GLU A 68 -6.85 20.79 -5.31
CA GLU A 68 -6.60 19.58 -4.55
C GLU A 68 -5.66 18.63 -5.30
N LEU A 69 -5.91 18.43 -6.61
CA LEU A 69 -5.02 17.68 -7.48
C LEU A 69 -3.59 18.25 -7.41
N MET A 70 -3.47 19.57 -7.53
CA MET A 70 -2.19 20.28 -7.53
C MET A 70 -1.46 20.14 -6.20
N SER A 71 -2.18 20.26 -5.07
CA SER A 71 -1.65 20.01 -3.74
C SER A 71 -1.18 18.56 -3.58
N ALA A 72 -1.91 17.61 -4.16
CA ALA A 72 -1.52 16.21 -4.18
C ALA A 72 -0.25 15.98 -4.98
N VAL A 73 -0.17 16.46 -6.22
CA VAL A 73 1.02 16.34 -7.08
C VAL A 73 2.25 16.99 -6.43
N SER A 74 2.10 18.21 -5.90
CA SER A 74 3.20 18.98 -5.29
C SER A 74 3.84 18.27 -4.11
N SER A 75 3.04 17.50 -3.34
CA SER A 75 3.53 16.76 -2.17
C SER A 75 4.32 15.49 -2.50
N ILE A 76 4.20 14.94 -3.71
CA ILE A 76 4.88 13.71 -4.07
C ILE A 76 6.36 14.04 -4.26
N PRO A 77 7.32 13.29 -3.68
CA PRO A 77 8.74 13.55 -3.91
C PRO A 77 9.10 13.53 -5.40
N CYS A 78 9.82 14.54 -5.89
CA CYS A 78 10.14 14.70 -7.31
C CYS A 78 10.90 13.49 -7.89
N ASP A 79 11.69 12.81 -7.05
CA ASP A 79 12.54 11.69 -7.40
C ASP A 79 11.83 10.33 -7.39
N SER A 80 10.55 10.31 -7.01
CA SER A 80 9.74 9.09 -7.01
C SER A 80 9.69 8.47 -8.41
N ALA A 81 9.72 7.14 -8.46
CA ALA A 81 9.58 6.41 -9.72
C ALA A 81 8.18 6.57 -10.33
N GLY A 82 8.13 6.54 -11.67
CA GLY A 82 6.89 6.48 -12.43
C GLY A 82 6.45 5.04 -12.70
N GLY A 83 5.18 4.87 -13.04
CA GLY A 83 4.60 3.58 -13.38
C GLY A 83 4.86 3.17 -14.83
N PRO A 84 4.10 2.17 -15.33
CA PRO A 84 4.13 1.75 -16.73
C PRO A 84 3.87 2.87 -17.76
N ASP A 85 3.16 3.94 -17.38
CA ASP A 85 2.90 5.09 -18.25
C ASP A 85 4.13 5.98 -18.52
N GLY A 86 5.24 5.75 -17.81
CA GLY A 86 6.47 6.54 -17.92
C GLY A 86 6.36 7.94 -17.29
N LEU A 87 5.20 8.35 -16.79
CA LEU A 87 5.01 9.63 -16.12
C LEU A 87 5.60 9.57 -14.71
N ARG A 88 6.54 10.47 -14.45
CA ARG A 88 7.13 10.65 -13.12
C ARG A 88 6.48 11.82 -12.41
N PRO A 89 6.47 11.84 -11.07
CA PRO A 89 6.01 13.00 -10.31
C PRO A 89 6.70 14.30 -10.70
N ARG A 90 7.99 14.28 -11.10
CA ARG A 90 8.66 15.46 -11.66
C ARG A 90 8.00 15.94 -12.96
N HIS A 91 7.70 15.05 -13.91
CA HIS A 91 7.04 15.45 -15.16
C HIS A 91 5.70 16.14 -14.87
N LEU A 92 4.91 15.58 -13.95
CA LEU A 92 3.64 16.19 -13.56
C LEU A 92 3.83 17.55 -12.90
N LYS A 93 4.82 17.71 -12.03
CA LYS A 93 5.13 19.02 -11.43
C LYS A 93 5.53 20.03 -12.50
N ASP A 94 6.50 19.68 -13.35
CA ASP A 94 7.02 20.57 -14.38
C ASP A 94 5.92 21.03 -15.35
N LEU A 95 5.01 20.12 -15.73
CA LEU A 95 3.86 20.41 -16.59
C LEU A 95 2.76 21.25 -15.90
N LEU A 96 2.78 21.34 -14.57
CA LEU A 96 1.76 22.01 -13.76
C LEU A 96 2.29 23.26 -13.02
N VAL A 97 3.58 23.59 -13.14
CA VAL A 97 4.25 24.71 -12.44
C VAL A 97 3.68 26.09 -12.83
N GLY A 98 3.06 26.21 -14.01
CA GLY A 98 2.46 27.46 -14.48
C GLY A 98 1.00 27.62 -14.08
N LEU A 99 0.69 27.90 -12.81
CA LEU A 99 -0.70 28.15 -12.32
C LEU A 99 -1.47 29.26 -13.09
N ARG A 100 -0.78 30.03 -13.93
CA ARG A 100 -1.34 31.11 -14.76
C ARG A 100 -1.26 30.84 -16.26
N ASP A 101 -0.67 29.72 -16.65
CA ASP A 101 -0.62 29.30 -18.04
C ASP A 101 -1.91 28.52 -18.38
N PRO A 102 -2.66 28.92 -19.42
CA PRO A 102 -3.91 28.25 -19.81
C PRO A 102 -3.75 26.74 -20.06
N MET A 103 -2.60 26.28 -20.58
CA MET A 103 -2.39 24.86 -20.86
C MET A 103 -2.18 24.05 -19.57
N SER A 104 -1.46 24.62 -18.60
CA SER A 104 -1.28 24.01 -17.27
C SER A 104 -2.62 23.83 -16.54
N LEU A 105 -3.53 24.82 -16.63
CA LEU A 105 -4.87 24.72 -16.05
C LEU A 105 -5.74 23.67 -16.75
N GLN A 106 -5.69 23.61 -18.10
CA GLN A 106 -6.39 22.57 -18.86
C GLN A 106 -5.91 21.16 -18.50
N LEU A 107 -4.59 20.98 -18.35
CA LEU A 107 -4.01 19.70 -17.91
C LEU A 107 -4.45 19.35 -16.49
N ALA A 108 -4.44 20.32 -15.57
CA ALA A 108 -4.91 20.11 -14.21
C ALA A 108 -6.39 19.67 -14.21
N GLN A 109 -7.24 20.31 -15.01
CA GLN A 109 -8.64 19.91 -15.12
C GLN A 109 -8.78 18.50 -15.69
N ALA A 110 -8.08 18.17 -16.78
CA ALA A 110 -8.14 16.84 -17.39
C ALA A 110 -7.67 15.72 -16.44
N LEU A 111 -6.63 15.97 -15.64
CA LEU A 111 -6.16 15.04 -14.61
C LEU A 111 -7.17 14.92 -13.47
N ALA A 112 -7.83 16.01 -13.06
CA ALA A 112 -8.89 15.98 -12.06
C ALA A 112 -10.09 15.16 -12.55
N ASP A 113 -10.51 15.35 -13.80
CA ASP A 113 -11.59 14.58 -14.43
C ASP A 113 -11.24 13.08 -14.51
N LEU A 114 -9.99 12.75 -14.88
CA LEU A 114 -9.50 11.38 -14.88
C LEU A 114 -9.56 10.75 -13.48
N VAL A 115 -9.12 11.47 -12.44
CA VAL A 115 -9.17 11.01 -11.06
C VAL A 115 -10.62 10.83 -10.60
N GLY A 116 -11.53 11.73 -10.98
CA GLY A 116 -12.97 11.60 -10.72
C GLY A 116 -13.56 10.35 -11.38
N LEU A 117 -13.23 10.10 -12.64
CA LEU A 117 -13.64 8.90 -13.38
C LEU A 117 -13.13 7.61 -12.71
N MET A 118 -11.90 7.64 -12.20
CA MET A 118 -11.32 6.53 -11.42
C MET A 118 -12.05 6.33 -10.08
N LEU A 119 -12.32 7.41 -9.34
CA LEU A 119 -13.03 7.39 -8.06
C LEU A 119 -14.44 6.82 -8.19
N ASP A 120 -15.14 7.17 -9.26
CA ASP A 120 -16.48 6.68 -9.60
C ASP A 120 -16.50 5.23 -10.09
N GLY A 121 -15.35 4.59 -10.27
CA GLY A 121 -15.28 3.22 -10.78
C GLY A 121 -15.74 3.11 -12.25
N LYS A 122 -15.51 4.17 -13.05
CA LYS A 122 -15.95 4.27 -14.46
C LYS A 122 -14.85 4.00 -15.48
N VAL A 123 -13.68 3.52 -15.05
CA VAL A 123 -12.62 3.14 -16.00
C VAL A 123 -13.08 1.93 -16.81
N PRO A 124 -12.94 1.90 -18.15
CA PRO A 124 -13.27 0.73 -18.94
C PRO A 124 -12.50 -0.52 -18.46
N GLU A 125 -13.16 -1.67 -18.45
CA GLU A 125 -12.58 -2.91 -17.89
C GLU A 125 -11.28 -3.32 -18.60
N ASP A 126 -11.21 -3.14 -19.91
CA ASP A 126 -10.02 -3.47 -20.72
C ASP A 126 -8.83 -2.56 -20.44
N VAL A 127 -9.07 -1.35 -19.91
CA VAL A 127 -8.03 -0.38 -19.54
C VAL A 127 -7.50 -0.66 -18.13
N CYS A 128 -8.32 -1.25 -17.27
CA CYS A 128 -8.00 -1.48 -15.86
C CYS A 128 -6.71 -2.29 -15.65
N PRO A 129 -6.41 -3.39 -16.36
CA PRO A 129 -5.17 -4.15 -16.18
C PRO A 129 -3.91 -3.32 -16.38
N ALA A 130 -3.94 -2.35 -17.30
CA ALA A 130 -2.81 -1.45 -17.59
C ALA A 130 -2.79 -0.24 -16.65
N LEU A 131 -3.91 0.48 -16.51
CA LEU A 131 -4.00 1.66 -15.68
C LEU A 131 -3.76 1.34 -14.19
N TYR A 132 -4.28 0.19 -13.73
CA TYR A 132 -4.08 -0.33 -12.38
C TYR A 132 -2.90 -1.32 -12.23
N GLY A 133 -2.15 -1.55 -13.31
CA GLY A 133 -0.90 -2.32 -13.33
C GLY A 133 0.31 -1.56 -12.76
N ALA A 134 1.47 -2.20 -12.67
CA ALA A 134 2.64 -1.57 -12.07
C ALA A 134 3.94 -2.06 -12.69
N SER A 135 4.97 -1.23 -12.69
CA SER A 135 6.34 -1.65 -12.96
C SER A 135 6.86 -2.39 -11.72
N LEU A 136 7.25 -3.65 -11.89
CA LEU A 136 7.68 -4.51 -10.80
C LEU A 136 9.20 -4.47 -10.68
N ILE A 137 9.68 -4.22 -9.46
CA ILE A 137 11.10 -4.22 -9.13
C ILE A 137 11.33 -5.29 -8.06
N ALA A 138 12.34 -6.13 -8.24
CA ALA A 138 12.78 -7.07 -7.22
C ALA A 138 13.93 -6.46 -6.43
N LEU A 139 13.75 -6.26 -5.13
CA LEU A 139 14.82 -5.86 -4.21
C LEU A 139 15.33 -7.06 -3.44
N LEU A 140 16.64 -7.18 -3.25
CA LEU A 140 17.24 -8.19 -2.37
C LEU A 140 16.94 -7.84 -0.92
N LYS A 141 16.53 -8.84 -0.13
CA LYS A 141 16.39 -8.70 1.32
C LYS A 141 17.74 -8.97 1.98
N LYS A 142 18.02 -8.26 3.08
CA LYS A 142 19.20 -8.52 3.93
C LYS A 142 19.22 -9.95 4.50
N THR A 143 18.04 -10.50 4.77
CA THR A 143 17.85 -11.86 5.32
C THR A 143 17.77 -12.94 4.24
N GLY A 144 18.03 -12.61 2.98
CA GLY A 144 17.90 -13.52 1.85
C GLY A 144 16.52 -13.47 1.17
N GLY A 145 16.51 -13.84 -0.11
CA GLY A 145 15.34 -13.76 -0.99
C GLY A 145 15.02 -12.35 -1.47
N ILE A 146 13.85 -12.19 -2.12
CA ILE A 146 13.45 -10.93 -2.75
C ILE A 146 12.22 -10.27 -2.12
N ARG A 147 12.13 -8.95 -2.24
CA ARG A 147 10.98 -8.10 -1.95
C ARG A 147 10.49 -7.47 -3.25
N PRO A 148 9.29 -7.83 -3.74
CA PRO A 148 8.70 -7.17 -4.89
C PRO A 148 8.23 -5.76 -4.51
N ILE A 149 8.48 -4.78 -5.37
CA ILE A 149 7.95 -3.42 -5.27
C ILE A 149 7.21 -3.13 -6.56
N ALA A 150 5.91 -2.93 -6.46
CA ALA A 150 5.02 -2.53 -7.53
C ALA A 150 4.93 -1.00 -7.56
N VAL A 151 5.54 -0.41 -8.58
CA VAL A 151 5.45 1.03 -8.87
C VAL A 151 4.30 1.25 -9.84
N GLY A 152 3.13 1.60 -9.30
CA GLY A 152 1.96 1.95 -10.12
C GLY A 152 2.12 3.29 -10.82
N ASN A 153 1.23 3.56 -11.78
CA ASN A 153 1.01 4.92 -12.30
C ASN A 153 0.68 5.87 -11.14
N THR A 154 0.68 7.20 -11.35
CA THR A 154 0.59 8.21 -10.27
C THR A 154 -0.78 8.25 -9.56
N ARG A 155 -1.16 7.17 -8.88
CA ARG A 155 -2.38 6.96 -8.07
C ARG A 155 -2.25 7.53 -6.67
N LYS A 156 -1.05 7.97 -6.29
CA LYS A 156 -0.75 8.66 -5.01
C LYS A 156 -1.68 9.85 -4.76
N ILE A 157 -2.21 10.44 -5.82
CA ILE A 157 -3.19 11.52 -5.76
C ILE A 157 -4.48 11.05 -5.07
N VAL A 158 -5.05 9.92 -5.51
CA VAL A 158 -6.28 9.35 -4.93
C VAL A 158 -6.09 9.01 -3.46
N SER A 159 -4.93 8.47 -3.09
CA SER A 159 -4.66 8.03 -1.72
C SER A 159 -4.65 9.18 -0.71
N LYS A 160 -4.24 10.39 -1.11
CA LYS A 160 -4.18 11.54 -0.20
C LYS A 160 -5.54 11.96 0.34
N ARG A 161 -6.61 11.86 -0.46
CA ARG A 161 -8.00 12.13 0.00
C ARG A 161 -8.39 11.28 1.20
N VAL A 162 -7.82 10.09 1.30
CA VAL A 162 -8.32 8.99 2.13
C VAL A 162 -7.44 8.75 3.36
N MET A 163 -6.15 9.14 3.29
CA MET A 163 -5.14 8.84 4.31
C MET A 163 -5.47 9.39 5.71
N GLU A 164 -5.92 10.64 5.83
CA GLU A 164 -6.07 11.28 7.15
C GLU A 164 -7.31 10.81 7.91
N ALA A 165 -8.45 10.64 7.23
CA ALA A 165 -9.69 10.18 7.84
C ALA A 165 -9.61 8.72 8.36
N THR A 166 -8.79 7.89 7.72
CA THR A 166 -8.82 6.42 7.90
C THR A 166 -7.90 5.90 9.00
N GLY A 167 -6.85 6.64 9.39
CA GLY A 167 -5.98 6.25 10.52
C GLY A 167 -6.74 6.08 11.84
N LYS A 168 -7.85 6.81 12.03
CA LYS A 168 -8.73 6.68 13.21
C LYS A 168 -9.49 5.35 13.24
N LEU A 169 -9.75 4.72 12.09
CA LEU A 169 -10.60 3.52 11.99
C LEU A 169 -9.92 2.25 12.50
N ILE A 170 -8.58 2.21 12.43
CA ILE A 170 -7.75 1.03 12.71
C ILE A 170 -7.01 1.11 14.06
N ARG A 171 -6.90 2.31 14.63
CA ARG A 171 -6.42 2.52 16.01
C ARG A 171 -7.43 2.00 17.05
N PRO A 172 -6.98 1.68 18.28
CA PRO A 172 -5.61 1.79 18.79
C PRO A 172 -4.69 0.61 18.47
N GLN A 173 -5.21 -0.57 18.09
CA GLN A 173 -4.38 -1.78 17.92
C GLN A 173 -3.40 -1.65 16.76
N GLN A 174 -3.82 -1.06 15.64
CA GLN A 174 -3.00 -0.95 14.43
C GLN A 174 -2.38 0.45 14.32
N LEU A 175 -1.06 0.51 14.38
CA LEU A 175 -0.26 1.74 14.37
C LEU A 175 0.54 1.91 13.06
N GLY A 176 0.52 0.91 12.17
CA GLY A 176 1.31 0.87 10.93
C GLY A 176 0.81 1.78 9.81
N TYR A 177 -0.37 2.36 9.92
CA TYR A 177 -0.92 3.27 8.90
C TYR A 177 -1.65 4.46 9.52
N GLY A 178 -1.49 5.64 8.90
CA GLY A 178 -2.20 6.87 9.32
C GLY A 178 -1.94 7.31 10.77
N THR A 179 -0.84 6.88 11.38
CA THR A 179 -0.50 7.15 12.79
C THR A 179 0.89 7.76 12.88
N ARG A 180 0.94 9.06 13.21
CA ARG A 180 2.19 9.79 13.43
C ARG A 180 2.90 9.19 14.65
N GLY A 181 4.17 8.83 14.49
CA GLY A 181 4.96 8.20 15.56
C GLY A 181 4.51 6.78 15.90
N GLY A 182 3.80 6.09 15.00
CA GLY A 182 3.22 4.76 15.29
C GLY A 182 4.26 3.68 15.62
N ALA A 183 5.45 3.74 15.01
CA ALA A 183 6.51 2.78 15.27
C ALA A 183 7.11 2.99 16.67
N GLU A 184 7.38 4.24 17.01
CA GLU A 184 7.87 4.67 18.32
C GLU A 184 6.84 4.32 19.40
N ALA A 185 5.56 4.60 19.16
CA ALA A 185 4.48 4.23 20.06
C ALA A 185 4.41 2.72 20.29
N ALA A 186 4.60 1.90 19.24
CA ALA A 186 4.64 0.44 19.37
C ALA A 186 5.82 -0.01 20.26
N VAL A 187 7.02 0.53 20.03
CA VAL A 187 8.22 0.20 20.81
C VAL A 187 8.08 0.65 22.27
N HIS A 188 7.65 1.89 22.51
CA HIS A 188 7.52 2.43 23.85
C HIS A 188 6.41 1.73 24.65
N SER A 189 5.27 1.42 24.03
CA SER A 189 4.20 0.67 24.69
C SER A 189 4.62 -0.76 25.03
N THR A 190 5.36 -1.43 24.14
CA THR A 190 5.92 -2.77 24.43
C THR A 190 6.87 -2.74 25.64
N ARG A 191 7.78 -1.75 25.69
CA ARG A 191 8.70 -1.57 26.82
C ARG A 191 7.96 -1.26 28.12
N ALA A 192 6.97 -0.35 28.06
CA ALA A 192 6.17 0.00 29.22
C ALA A 192 5.38 -1.20 29.76
N PHE A 193 4.83 -2.03 28.87
CA PHE A 193 4.16 -3.27 29.26
C PHE A 193 5.09 -4.23 30.01
N LEU A 194 6.30 -4.46 29.47
CA LEU A 194 7.28 -5.34 30.10
C LEU A 194 7.76 -4.82 31.46
N SER A 195 7.94 -3.50 31.60
CA SER A 195 8.43 -2.89 32.84
C SER A 195 7.35 -2.68 33.91
N GLY A 196 6.07 -2.65 33.53
CA GLY A 196 4.96 -2.28 34.40
C GLY A 196 4.28 -3.43 35.15
N GLN A 197 4.67 -4.69 34.88
CA GLN A 197 3.98 -5.87 35.41
C GLN A 197 4.82 -6.59 36.46
N THR A 198 4.19 -6.98 37.57
CA THR A 198 4.80 -7.84 38.59
C THR A 198 4.50 -9.30 38.27
N GLY A 199 5.31 -9.94 37.43
CA GLY A 199 5.14 -11.35 37.05
C GLY A 199 5.88 -11.74 35.78
N CYS A 200 5.88 -13.04 35.44
CA CYS A 200 6.47 -13.52 34.19
C CYS A 200 5.54 -13.17 33.02
N GLN A 201 5.94 -12.20 32.19
CA GLN A 201 5.20 -11.79 31.00
C GLN A 201 5.76 -12.49 29.77
N THR A 202 4.88 -13.02 28.93
CA THR A 202 5.23 -13.60 27.63
C THR A 202 4.92 -12.59 26.53
N LEU A 203 5.85 -12.40 25.61
CA LEU A 203 5.59 -11.71 24.34
C LEU A 203 5.58 -12.71 23.20
N LEU A 204 4.52 -12.67 22.40
CA LEU A 204 4.39 -13.42 21.17
C LEU A 204 4.45 -12.46 19.98
N LYS A 205 5.46 -12.65 19.13
CA LYS A 205 5.56 -11.96 17.85
C LYS A 205 5.00 -12.84 16.74
N LEU A 206 4.00 -12.34 16.03
CA LEU A 206 3.44 -12.99 14.84
C LEU A 206 3.97 -12.28 13.59
N ASP A 207 4.42 -13.08 12.63
CA ASP A 207 4.88 -12.61 11.31
C ASP A 207 4.12 -13.33 10.20
N PHE A 208 3.64 -12.57 9.22
CA PHE A 208 2.85 -13.11 8.11
C PHE A 208 3.74 -13.37 6.91
N ARG A 209 3.89 -14.64 6.54
CA ARG A 209 4.56 -14.99 5.28
C ARG A 209 3.86 -14.34 4.08
N ASN A 210 4.60 -13.52 3.34
CA ASN A 210 4.14 -12.85 2.10
C ASN A 210 2.81 -12.08 2.28
N ALA A 211 2.63 -11.43 3.44
CA ALA A 211 1.35 -10.89 3.91
C ALA A 211 0.56 -10.13 2.84
N PHE A 212 1.16 -9.08 2.28
CA PHE A 212 0.52 -8.18 1.32
C PHE A 212 0.02 -8.91 0.07
N ASN A 213 0.78 -9.86 -0.49
CA ASN A 213 0.41 -10.56 -1.72
C ASN A 213 -0.49 -11.80 -1.47
N SER A 214 -0.82 -12.10 -0.21
CA SER A 214 -1.50 -13.35 0.16
C SER A 214 -2.90 -13.13 0.74
N VAL A 215 -3.34 -11.89 0.95
CA VAL A 215 -4.71 -11.65 1.44
C VAL A 215 -5.75 -11.92 0.36
N HIS A 216 -6.90 -12.44 0.77
CA HIS A 216 -8.03 -12.71 -0.13
C HIS A 216 -8.74 -11.42 -0.55
N ARG A 217 -8.92 -11.21 -1.87
CA ARG A 217 -9.43 -9.94 -2.39
C ARG A 217 -10.94 -9.79 -2.26
N ASP A 218 -11.70 -10.87 -2.26
CA ASP A 218 -13.13 -10.84 -1.94
C ASP A 218 -13.37 -10.28 -0.54
N ARG A 219 -12.66 -10.79 0.47
CA ARG A 219 -12.71 -10.30 1.86
C ARG A 219 -12.22 -8.86 1.99
N LEU A 220 -11.15 -8.52 1.27
CA LEU A 220 -10.66 -7.15 1.22
C LEU A 220 -11.73 -6.20 0.68
N LEU A 221 -12.43 -6.58 -0.39
CA LEU A 221 -13.49 -5.76 -0.97
C LEU A 221 -14.71 -5.66 -0.05
N GLU A 222 -15.08 -6.73 0.66
CA GLU A 222 -16.13 -6.69 1.69
C GLU A 222 -15.80 -5.64 2.79
N GLU A 223 -14.57 -5.62 3.30
CA GLU A 223 -14.17 -4.65 4.34
C GLU A 223 -14.04 -3.23 3.77
N ALA A 224 -13.51 -3.09 2.55
CA ALA A 224 -13.43 -1.79 1.87
C ALA A 224 -14.81 -1.19 1.62
N GLN A 225 -15.79 -2.00 1.23
CA GLN A 225 -17.17 -1.54 1.05
C GLN A 225 -17.77 -0.99 2.34
N LYS A 226 -17.52 -1.67 3.48
CA LYS A 226 -18.04 -1.27 4.79
C LYS A 226 -17.41 0.02 5.30
N PHE A 227 -16.09 0.15 5.17
CA PHE A 227 -15.33 1.20 5.84
C PHE A 227 -14.91 2.36 4.94
N LEU A 228 -14.92 2.16 3.62
CA LEU A 228 -14.50 3.15 2.61
C LEU A 228 -15.53 3.28 1.47
N PRO A 229 -16.85 3.42 1.77
CA PRO A 229 -17.89 3.38 0.74
C PRO A 229 -17.71 4.45 -0.36
N GLU A 230 -17.18 5.63 0.00
CA GLU A 230 -16.98 6.77 -0.92
C GLU A 230 -15.93 6.50 -2.01
N ILE A 231 -14.95 5.63 -1.75
CA ILE A 231 -13.91 5.28 -2.72
C ILE A 231 -13.94 3.80 -3.10
N TYR A 232 -14.98 3.09 -2.65
CA TYR A 232 -15.15 1.68 -2.93
C TYR A 232 -15.19 1.36 -4.43
N PRO A 233 -15.86 2.13 -5.30
CA PRO A 233 -15.86 1.85 -6.75
C PRO A 233 -14.45 1.81 -7.34
N PHE A 234 -13.59 2.74 -6.92
CA PHE A 234 -12.17 2.74 -7.28
C PHE A 234 -11.42 1.50 -6.78
N ILE A 235 -11.54 1.18 -5.49
CA ILE A 235 -10.89 0.00 -4.89
C ILE A 235 -11.36 -1.28 -5.60
N PHE A 236 -12.66 -1.36 -5.89
CA PHE A 236 -13.27 -2.46 -6.63
C PHE A 236 -12.60 -2.63 -8.00
N GLN A 237 -12.49 -1.57 -8.80
CA GLN A 237 -11.82 -1.68 -10.11
C GLN A 237 -10.34 -2.04 -9.99
N MET A 238 -9.64 -1.58 -8.95
CA MET A 238 -8.23 -1.91 -8.74
C MET A 238 -7.99 -3.37 -8.36
N TYR A 239 -8.88 -3.98 -7.57
CA TYR A 239 -8.62 -5.28 -6.95
C TYR A 239 -9.53 -6.41 -7.42
N ARG A 240 -10.70 -6.15 -8.01
CA ARG A 240 -11.65 -7.18 -8.44
C ARG A 240 -11.08 -8.17 -9.46
N SER A 241 -10.16 -7.74 -10.30
CA SER A 241 -9.55 -8.56 -11.35
C SER A 241 -8.03 -8.42 -11.37
N PRO A 242 -7.28 -9.41 -11.91
CA PRO A 242 -5.83 -9.35 -11.97
C PRO A 242 -5.31 -8.12 -12.72
N LYS A 243 -4.26 -7.49 -12.19
CA LYS A 243 -3.58 -6.34 -12.82
C LYS A 243 -2.19 -6.70 -13.30
N ASN A 244 -1.70 -6.02 -14.33
CA ASN A 244 -0.44 -6.36 -14.97
C ASN A 244 0.74 -5.83 -14.16
N LEU A 245 1.57 -6.71 -13.60
CA LEU A 245 2.87 -6.35 -13.06
C LEU A 245 3.94 -6.59 -14.12
N ILE A 246 4.56 -5.52 -14.61
CA ILE A 246 5.53 -5.54 -15.71
C ILE A 246 6.93 -5.71 -15.13
N TYR A 247 7.61 -6.79 -15.47
CA TYR A 247 8.98 -7.10 -15.07
C TYR A 247 9.82 -7.36 -16.31
N GLY A 248 10.51 -6.33 -16.81
CA GLY A 248 11.17 -6.39 -18.12
C GLY A 248 10.14 -6.65 -19.22
N GLU A 249 10.33 -7.73 -19.97
CA GLU A 249 9.41 -8.18 -21.02
C GLU A 249 8.30 -9.09 -20.51
N HIS A 250 8.32 -9.46 -19.23
CA HIS A 250 7.36 -10.37 -18.64
C HIS A 250 6.22 -9.63 -17.96
N VAL A 251 5.02 -10.22 -18.05
CA VAL A 251 3.85 -9.79 -17.28
C VAL A 251 3.53 -10.84 -16.23
N ILE A 252 3.44 -10.42 -14.97
CA ILE A 252 3.01 -11.25 -13.84
C ILE A 252 1.64 -10.73 -13.39
N PRO A 253 0.60 -11.58 -13.31
CA PRO A 253 -0.71 -11.16 -12.84
C PRO A 253 -0.70 -10.90 -11.33
N SER A 254 -1.04 -9.69 -10.90
CA SER A 254 -1.40 -9.39 -9.52
C SER A 254 -2.86 -9.81 -9.30
N ALA A 255 -3.09 -11.09 -9.00
CA ALA A 255 -4.42 -11.66 -8.84
C ALA A 255 -4.90 -11.71 -7.39
N ARG A 256 -3.98 -11.84 -6.42
CA ARG A 256 -4.26 -11.91 -4.99
C ARG A 256 -3.56 -10.78 -4.24
N GLY A 257 -4.05 -10.46 -3.06
CA GLY A 257 -3.41 -9.48 -2.19
C GLY A 257 -3.47 -8.03 -2.67
N VAL A 258 -2.78 -7.18 -1.95
CA VAL A 258 -2.54 -5.75 -2.25
C VAL A 258 -1.15 -5.56 -2.86
N GLN A 259 -1.01 -4.60 -3.78
CA GLN A 259 0.27 -4.33 -4.44
C GLN A 259 1.27 -3.68 -3.46
N GLN A 260 2.47 -4.26 -3.29
CA GLN A 260 3.52 -3.70 -2.44
C GLN A 260 4.12 -2.42 -3.06
N GLY A 261 3.66 -1.25 -2.63
CA GLY A 261 4.02 0.04 -3.21
C GLY A 261 2.80 0.87 -3.62
N ASP A 262 1.61 0.26 -3.64
CA ASP A 262 0.35 0.99 -3.67
C ASP A 262 0.17 1.77 -2.35
N PRO A 263 -0.03 3.10 -2.39
CA PRO A 263 -0.22 3.86 -1.18
C PRO A 263 -1.51 3.50 -0.41
N LEU A 264 -2.53 2.93 -1.05
CA LEU A 264 -3.71 2.39 -0.36
C LEU A 264 -3.51 0.96 0.16
N GLY A 265 -2.54 0.22 -0.37
CA GLY A 265 -2.30 -1.19 -0.01
C GLY A 265 -2.18 -1.42 1.50
N PRO A 266 -1.35 -0.65 2.23
CA PRO A 266 -1.25 -0.75 3.69
C PRO A 266 -2.57 -0.51 4.43
N LEU A 267 -3.39 0.47 4.00
CA LEU A 267 -4.70 0.73 4.60
C LEU A 267 -5.62 -0.48 4.44
N LEU A 268 -5.73 -0.99 3.22
CA LEU A 268 -6.61 -2.10 2.90
C LEU A 268 -6.19 -3.36 3.65
N PHE A 269 -4.88 -3.61 3.77
CA PHE A 269 -4.34 -4.67 4.62
C PHE A 269 -4.76 -4.47 6.09
N CYS A 270 -4.56 -3.27 6.65
CA CYS A 270 -4.93 -2.96 8.02
C CYS A 270 -6.42 -3.17 8.29
N LEU A 271 -7.29 -2.73 7.37
CA LEU A 271 -8.74 -2.90 7.46
C LEU A 271 -9.12 -4.38 7.46
N LEU A 272 -8.55 -5.18 6.55
CA LEU A 272 -8.82 -6.61 6.49
C LEU A 272 -8.40 -7.33 7.79
N THR A 273 -7.23 -6.99 8.33
CA THR A 273 -6.73 -7.59 9.58
C THR A 273 -7.39 -7.04 10.84
N ARG A 274 -8.26 -6.03 10.72
CA ARG A 274 -8.82 -5.31 11.88
C ARG A 274 -9.69 -6.20 12.77
N ASN A 275 -10.51 -7.08 12.18
CA ASN A 275 -11.37 -7.96 12.97
C ASN A 275 -10.53 -9.02 13.70
N LEU A 276 -9.49 -9.53 13.03
CA LEU A 276 -8.50 -10.40 13.64
C LEU A 276 -7.79 -9.69 14.81
N SER A 277 -7.24 -8.50 14.60
CA SER A 277 -6.52 -7.78 15.65
C SER A 277 -7.42 -7.49 16.86
N LYS A 278 -8.69 -7.15 16.64
CA LYS A 278 -9.67 -6.90 17.73
C LYS A 278 -10.15 -8.17 18.44
N SER A 279 -10.11 -9.32 17.78
CA SER A 279 -10.53 -10.60 18.37
C SER A 279 -9.52 -11.14 19.38
N LEU A 280 -8.27 -10.68 19.33
CA LEU A 280 -7.19 -11.12 20.21
C LEU A 280 -7.30 -10.42 21.56
N GLN A 281 -7.52 -11.21 22.61
CA GLN A 281 -7.81 -10.75 23.98
C GLN A 281 -6.56 -10.53 24.85
N SER A 282 -5.36 -10.62 24.26
CA SER A 282 -4.11 -10.41 25.01
C SER A 282 -4.09 -9.01 25.65
N PRO A 283 -3.71 -8.90 26.94
CA PRO A 283 -3.61 -7.61 27.65
C PRO A 283 -2.78 -6.56 26.91
N PHE A 284 -1.72 -7.00 26.24
CA PHE A 284 -0.97 -6.20 25.29
C PHE A 284 -1.23 -6.70 23.88
N ASN A 285 -1.62 -5.80 22.98
CA ASN A 285 -1.96 -6.12 21.60
C ASN A 285 -1.65 -4.92 20.71
N VAL A 286 -0.51 -4.98 20.02
CA VAL A 286 -0.02 -3.91 19.15
C VAL A 286 0.36 -4.49 17.79
N TRP A 287 -0.14 -3.86 16.75
CA TRP A 287 0.12 -4.21 15.36
C TRP A 287 0.79 -3.05 14.65
N TYR A 288 1.77 -3.37 13.81
CA TYR A 288 2.39 -2.46 12.87
C TYR A 288 2.39 -3.13 11.50
N LEU A 289 1.37 -2.83 10.70
CA LEU A 289 1.04 -3.54 9.46
C LEU A 289 0.89 -5.04 9.74
N ASP A 290 1.74 -5.88 9.14
CA ASP A 290 1.80 -7.32 9.31
C ASP A 290 2.56 -7.78 10.56
N ASP A 291 3.38 -6.93 11.19
CA ASP A 291 4.02 -7.27 12.47
C ASP A 291 3.00 -7.15 13.61
N ALA A 292 2.61 -8.26 14.23
CA ALA A 292 1.76 -8.24 15.43
C ALA A 292 2.53 -8.69 16.67
N THR A 293 2.40 -7.94 17.76
CA THR A 293 3.00 -8.25 19.06
C THR A 293 1.90 -8.35 20.11
N LEU A 294 1.77 -9.53 20.69
CA LEU A 294 0.85 -9.83 21.77
C LEU A 294 1.63 -10.02 23.06
N GLY A 295 1.05 -9.62 24.19
CA GLY A 295 1.66 -9.81 25.50
C GLY A 295 0.64 -10.07 26.60
N GLY A 296 1.06 -10.86 27.58
CA GLY A 296 0.25 -11.28 28.71
C GLY A 296 0.82 -12.54 29.37
N ASP A 297 0.01 -13.16 30.20
CA ASP A 297 0.32 -14.46 30.78
C ASP A 297 0.42 -15.53 29.69
N PHE A 298 1.33 -16.48 29.87
CA PHE A 298 1.66 -17.52 28.89
C PHE A 298 0.41 -18.21 28.32
N GLU A 299 -0.50 -18.64 29.18
CA GLU A 299 -1.75 -19.31 28.81
C GLU A 299 -2.66 -18.41 27.95
N LEU A 300 -2.79 -17.12 28.30
CA LEU A 300 -3.64 -16.18 27.55
C LEU A 300 -3.07 -15.82 26.17
N VAL A 301 -1.75 -15.82 26.04
CA VAL A 301 -1.07 -15.52 24.78
C VAL A 301 -1.05 -16.76 23.86
N LEU A 302 -1.02 -17.97 24.43
CA LEU A 302 -0.91 -19.24 23.70
C LEU A 302 -2.18 -20.09 23.67
N LEU A 303 -3.32 -19.60 24.15
CA LEU A 303 -4.65 -20.16 23.87
C LEU A 303 -5.33 -19.47 22.67
N PRO A 304 -4.81 -19.51 21.42
CA PRO A 304 -5.55 -19.08 20.26
C PRO A 304 -6.51 -20.21 19.83
N ASN A 305 -7.45 -20.61 20.69
CA ASN A 305 -8.40 -21.67 20.36
C ASN A 305 -9.41 -21.30 19.24
N LYS A 306 -9.28 -20.14 18.56
CA LYS A 306 -10.12 -19.76 17.42
C LYS A 306 -9.43 -18.90 16.36
N LEU A 307 -8.14 -19.11 16.04
CA LEU A 307 -7.54 -18.52 14.83
C LEU A 307 -7.97 -19.30 13.56
N HIS A 308 -9.28 -19.44 13.33
CA HIS A 308 -9.83 -19.71 12.01
C HIS A 308 -10.17 -18.39 11.30
N ALA A 309 -9.20 -17.47 11.26
CA ALA A 309 -9.22 -16.45 10.22
C ALA A 309 -8.63 -17.11 8.98
N ARG A 310 -9.50 -17.65 8.11
CA ARG A 310 -9.11 -17.91 6.73
C ARG A 310 -8.56 -16.57 6.21
N LYS A 311 -7.24 -16.52 5.99
CA LYS A 311 -6.57 -15.38 5.34
C LYS A 311 -7.19 -15.10 3.99
#